data_AF-A0A101C627-F1
#
_entry.id   AF-A0A101C627-F1
#
_cell.length_a   1.000
_cell.length_b   1.000
_cell.length_c   1.000
_cell.angle_alpha   90.00
_cell.angle_beta   90.00
_cell.angle_gamma   90.00
#
_symmetry.space_group_name_H-M   'P 1'
#
loop_
_entity.id
_entity.type
_entity.pdbx_description
1 polymer ?
#
loop_
_entity_poly.entity_id
_entity_poly.type
_entity_poly.pdbx_seq_one_letter_code
_entity_poly.pdbx_strand_id
1 'polypeptide(L)'
;MKYSLLSIVSNFIVIWFLVRINVSIFEKYINTDGKTKALFGLIELQYIYKYYFLSIILVSFIFLCYAYKKNEDIVVKIAALISLGLAILSIFINFWKWFK
;
A
#
# COMPACT_ATOMS: atom_id res chain seq x y z
N MET A 1 11.39 -7.81 20.30
CA MET A 1 10.16 -7.53 19.53
C MET A 1 9.84 -8.72 18.64
N LYS A 2 8.57 -9.10 18.51
CA LYS A 2 8.14 -10.16 17.57
C LYS A 2 8.28 -9.62 16.14
N TYR A 3 8.90 -10.38 15.24
CA TYR A 3 9.14 -9.96 13.86
C TYR A 3 7.84 -9.84 13.06
N SER A 4 6.86 -10.67 13.38
CA SER A 4 5.50 -10.57 12.81
C SER A 4 4.83 -9.24 13.13
N LEU A 5 5.04 -8.70 14.34
CA LEU A 5 4.47 -7.42 14.76
C LEU A 5 5.14 -6.24 14.02
N LEU A 6 6.46 -6.31 13.81
CA LEU A 6 7.18 -5.33 12.98
C LEU A 6 6.68 -5.35 11.53
N SER A 7 6.46 -6.54 10.96
CA SER A 7 5.88 -6.69 9.63
C SER A 7 4.49 -6.03 9.56
N ILE A 8 3.59 -6.33 10.50
CA ILE A 8 2.25 -5.73 10.56
C ILE A 8 2.32 -4.20 10.62
N VAL A 9 3.12 -3.64 11.54
CA VAL A 9 3.26 -2.19 11.69
C VAL A 9 3.79 -1.55 10.41
N SER A 10 4.80 -2.15 9.78
CA SER A 10 5.35 -1.65 8.52
C SER A 10 4.33 -1.67 7.38
N ASN A 11 3.55 -2.76 7.26
CA ASN A 11 2.49 -2.88 6.27
C ASN A 11 1.39 -1.83 6.50
N PHE A 12 1.03 -1.58 7.76
CA PHE A 12 0.01 -0.60 8.11
C PHE A 12 0.43 0.83 7.74
N ILE A 13 1.70 1.18 7.98
CA ILE A 13 2.28 2.47 7.57
C ILE A 13 2.23 2.61 6.05
N VAL A 14 2.61 1.56 5.30
CA VAL A 14 2.54 1.56 3.83
C VAL A 14 1.10 1.79 3.34
N ILE A 15 0.13 1.06 3.89
CA ILE A 15 -1.29 1.20 3.53
C ILE A 15 -1.77 2.64 3.80
N TRP A 16 -1.44 3.20 4.96
CA TRP A 16 -1.81 4.58 5.31
C TRP A 16 -1.30 5.60 4.27
N PHE A 17 -0.03 5.49 3.87
CA PHE A 17 0.53 6.36 2.83
C PHE A 17 -0.15 6.17 1.48
N LEU A 18 -0.42 4.92 1.07
CA LEU A 18 -1.11 4.63 -0.19
C LEU A 18 -2.54 5.18 -0.22
N VAL A 19 -3.27 5.10 0.90
CA VAL A 19 -4.58 5.72 1.04
C VAL A 19 -4.47 7.24 0.86
N ARG A 20 -3.51 7.89 1.53
CA ARG A 20 -3.30 9.33 1.39
C ARG A 20 -2.98 9.75 -0.05
N ILE A 21 -2.17 8.98 -0.77
CA ILE A 21 -1.87 9.21 -2.19
C ILE A 21 -3.15 9.10 -3.03
N ASN A 22 -3.95 8.05 -2.81
CA ASN A 22 -5.21 7.86 -3.55
C ASN A 22 -6.22 8.99 -3.27
N VAL A 23 -6.33 9.46 -2.03
CA VAL A 23 -7.18 10.61 -1.68
C VAL A 23 -6.69 11.88 -2.39
N SER A 24 -5.38 12.13 -2.41
CA SER A 24 -4.81 13.28 -3.12
C SER A 24 -5.04 13.22 -4.64
N ILE A 25 -4.97 12.03 -5.24
CA ILE A 25 -5.34 11.82 -6.66
C ILE A 25 -6.82 12.17 -6.87
N PHE A 26 -7.69 11.67 -6.00
CA PHE A 26 -9.14 11.88 -6.09
C PHE A 26 -9.54 13.35 -5.95
N GLU A 27 -9.00 14.06 -4.95
CA GLU A 27 -9.23 15.49 -4.75
C GLU A 27 -8.76 16.30 -5.97
N LYS A 28 -7.58 15.97 -6.51
CA LYS A 28 -7.07 16.62 -7.72
C LYS A 28 -7.95 16.32 -8.94
N TYR A 29 -8.49 15.11 -9.05
CA TYR A 29 -9.40 14.71 -10.12
C TYR A 29 -10.71 15.50 -10.08
N ILE A 30 -11.38 15.56 -8.93
CA ILE A 30 -12.65 16.26 -8.79
C ILE A 30 -12.52 17.75 -9.14
N ASN A 31 -11.44 18.39 -8.68
CA ASN A 31 -11.18 19.83 -8.83
C ASN A 31 -10.65 20.23 -10.21
N THR A 32 -10.41 19.28 -11.13
CA THR A 32 -9.99 19.59 -12.51
C THR A 32 -11.17 19.71 -13.48
N ASP A 33 -11.01 20.58 -14.48
CA ASP A 33 -11.96 20.78 -15.57
C ASP A 33 -12.13 19.54 -16.45
N GLY A 34 -13.25 19.46 -17.17
CA GLY A 34 -13.60 18.28 -18.01
C GLY A 34 -12.56 17.91 -19.07
N LYS A 35 -11.88 18.89 -19.67
CA LYS A 35 -10.77 18.63 -20.63
C LYS A 35 -9.56 18.00 -19.93
N THR A 36 -9.23 18.50 -18.74
CA THR A 36 -8.12 18.00 -17.93
C THR A 36 -8.43 16.62 -17.34
N LYS A 37 -9.70 16.34 -17.01
CA LYS A 37 -10.18 15.00 -16.61
C LYS A 37 -9.97 13.95 -17.71
N ALA A 38 -10.11 14.33 -18.99
CA ALA A 38 -9.84 13.41 -20.11
C ALA A 38 -8.35 13.04 -20.23
N LEU A 39 -7.45 13.96 -19.86
CA LEU A 39 -6.00 13.77 -19.88
C LEU A 39 -5.42 13.40 -18.50
N PHE A 40 -6.27 13.07 -17.53
CA PHE A 40 -5.86 12.92 -16.14
C PHE A 40 -4.87 11.77 -15.91
N GLY A 41 -4.86 10.76 -16.80
CA GLY A 41 -3.86 9.69 -16.79
C GLY A 41 -2.41 10.19 -16.91
N LEU A 42 -2.17 11.34 -17.56
CA LEU A 42 -0.84 11.97 -17.60
C LEU A 42 -0.49 12.62 -16.25
N ILE A 43 -1.50 13.18 -15.57
CA ILE A 43 -1.35 13.78 -14.24
C ILE A 43 -1.14 12.69 -13.18
N GLU A 44 -1.68 11.48 -13.40
CA GLU A 44 -1.45 10.32 -12.54
C GLU A 44 0.01 9.85 -12.53
N LEU A 45 0.78 10.09 -13.60
CA LEU A 45 2.20 9.70 -13.69
C LEU A 45 3.04 10.33 -12.57
N GLN A 46 2.66 11.52 -12.09
CA GLN A 46 3.34 12.16 -10.97
C GLN A 46 3.27 11.33 -9.67
N TYR A 47 2.34 10.38 -9.58
CA TYR A 47 2.15 9.49 -8.44
C TYR A 47 2.79 8.10 -8.63
N ILE A 48 3.62 7.90 -9.66
CA ILE A 48 4.41 6.66 -9.86
C ILE A 48 5.31 6.38 -8.65
N TYR A 49 5.72 7.38 -7.88
CA TYR A 49 6.51 7.18 -6.65
C TYR A 49 5.82 6.26 -5.64
N LYS A 50 4.48 6.03 -5.74
CA LYS A 50 3.77 5.03 -4.93
C LYS A 50 4.36 3.62 -5.08
N TYR A 51 5.00 3.30 -6.21
CA TYR A 51 5.64 2.01 -6.42
C TYR A 51 6.94 1.84 -5.60
N TYR A 52 7.55 2.92 -5.12
CA TYR A 52 8.71 2.82 -4.22
C TYR A 52 8.36 2.19 -2.88
N PHE A 53 7.09 2.23 -2.45
CA PHE A 53 6.63 1.53 -1.25
C PHE A 53 6.72 0.00 -1.37
N LEU A 54 6.89 -0.55 -2.58
CA LEU A 54 7.14 -1.97 -2.78
C LEU A 54 8.45 -2.42 -2.13
N SER A 55 9.45 -1.53 -2.06
CA SER A 55 10.71 -1.82 -1.35
C SER A 55 10.49 -2.04 0.15
N ILE A 56 9.59 -1.27 0.77
CA ILE A 56 9.23 -1.40 2.19
C ILE A 56 8.46 -2.71 2.42
N ILE A 57 7.58 -3.10 1.49
CA ILE A 57 6.88 -4.39 1.54
C ILE A 57 7.87 -5.56 1.43
N LEU A 58 8.91 -5.45 0.59
CA LEU A 58 9.94 -6.48 0.52
C LEU A 58 10.68 -6.66 1.85
N VAL A 59 10.99 -5.56 2.54
CA VAL A 59 11.58 -5.62 3.90
C VAL A 59 10.61 -6.26 4.90
N SER A 60 9.32 -5.91 4.83
CA SER A 60 8.27 -6.53 5.65
C SER A 60 8.15 -8.03 5.41
N PHE A 61 8.27 -8.47 4.15
CA PHE A 61 8.28 -9.88 3.77
C PHE A 61 9.46 -10.63 4.38
N ILE A 62 10.64 -10.02 4.40
CA ILE A 62 11.83 -10.59 5.07
C ILE A 62 11.55 -10.79 6.57
N PHE A 63 10.93 -9.81 7.25
CA PHE A 63 10.54 -9.98 8.66
C PHE A 63 9.53 -11.10 8.86
N LEU A 64 8.58 -11.28 7.94
CA LEU A 64 7.65 -12.40 7.96
C LEU A 64 8.39 -13.74 7.86
N CYS A 65 9.35 -13.88 6.94
CA CYS A 65 10.19 -15.08 6.82
C CYS A 65 10.94 -15.39 8.12
N TYR A 66 11.50 -14.36 8.79
CA TYR A 66 12.14 -14.55 10.10
C TYR A 66 11.14 -14.98 11.19
N ALA A 67 9.90 -14.47 11.17
CA ALA A 67 8.85 -14.88 12.10
C ALA A 67 8.46 -16.36 11.93
N TYR A 68 8.44 -16.86 10.68
CA TYR A 68 8.26 -18.29 10.40
C TYR A 68 9.42 -19.13 10.97
N LYS A 69 10.67 -18.69 10.77
CA LYS A 69 11.86 -19.39 11.28
C LYS A 69 11.89 -19.45 12.81
N LYS A 70 11.39 -18.42 13.50
CA LYS A 70 11.36 -18.34 14.97
C LYS A 70 10.16 -19.02 15.62
N ASN A 71 9.30 -19.70 14.86
CA ASN A 71 8.09 -20.35 15.39
C ASN A 71 7.22 -19.43 16.26
N GLU A 72 7.03 -18.18 15.82
CA GLU A 72 6.11 -17.25 16.49
C GLU A 72 4.66 -17.77 16.46
N ASP A 73 3.75 -17.13 17.21
CA ASP A 73 2.34 -17.53 17.28
C ASP A 73 1.68 -17.59 15.90
N ILE A 74 0.93 -18.65 15.64
CA ILE A 74 0.31 -18.89 14.32
C ILE A 74 -0.69 -17.79 13.94
N VAL A 75 -1.45 -17.28 14.92
CA VAL A 75 -2.43 -16.20 14.72
C VAL A 75 -1.74 -14.92 14.23
N VAL A 76 -0.60 -14.57 14.82
CA VAL A 76 0.13 -13.35 14.48
C VAL A 76 0.81 -13.49 13.11
N LYS A 77 1.31 -14.69 12.77
CA LYS A 77 1.84 -14.97 11.42
C LYS A 77 0.78 -14.84 10.33
N ILE A 78 -0.43 -15.39 10.56
CA ILE A 78 -1.55 -15.28 9.62
C ILE A 78 -1.98 -13.82 9.47
N ALA A 79 -2.11 -13.08 10.57
CA ALA A 79 -2.43 -11.66 10.52
C ALA A 79 -1.39 -10.85 9.72
N ALA A 80 -0.09 -11.12 9.94
CA ALA A 80 1.00 -10.50 9.19
C ALA A 80 0.92 -10.83 7.69
N LEU A 81 0.65 -12.10 7.33
CA LEU A 81 0.47 -12.52 5.94
C LEU A 81 -0.71 -11.82 5.25
N ILE A 82 -1.87 -11.74 5.92
CA ILE A 82 -3.05 -11.04 5.40
C ILE A 82 -2.73 -9.55 5.22
N SER A 83 -2.09 -8.91 6.19
CA SER A 83 -1.72 -7.50 6.11
C SER A 83 -0.75 -7.21 4.95
N LEU A 84 0.18 -8.13 4.68
CA LEU A 84 1.12 -8.03 3.56
C LEU A 84 0.40 -8.14 2.21
N GLY A 85 -0.52 -9.10 2.09
CA GLY A 85 -1.37 -9.24 0.89
C GLY A 85 -2.19 -7.98 0.62
N LEU A 86 -2.83 -7.42 1.65
CA LEU A 86 -3.58 -6.17 1.53
C LEU A 86 -2.69 -4.99 1.13
N ALA A 87 -1.48 -4.88 1.68
CA ALA A 87 -0.54 -3.82 1.32
C ALA A 87 -0.11 -3.92 -0.15
N ILE A 88 0.21 -5.13 -0.63
CA ILE A 88 0.57 -5.38 -2.04
C ILE A 88 -0.59 -4.99 -2.97
N LEU A 89 -1.79 -5.50 -2.69
CA LEU A 89 -2.98 -5.18 -3.48
C LEU A 89 -3.23 -3.67 -3.53
N SER A 90 -3.05 -2.98 -2.40
CA SER A 90 -3.25 -1.53 -2.30
C SER A 90 -2.29 -0.70 -3.14
N ILE A 91 -1.10 -1.22 -3.50
CA ILE A 91 -0.17 -0.52 -4.40
C ILE A 91 -0.71 -0.51 -5.84
N PHE A 92 -1.21 -1.66 -6.29
CA PHE A 92 -1.65 -1.86 -7.67
C PHE A 92 -3.08 -1.36 -7.91
N ILE A 93 -3.95 -1.45 -6.90
CA ILE A 93 -5.32 -0.96 -6.99
C ILE A 93 -5.32 0.58 -6.90
N ASN A 94 -5.85 1.21 -7.94
CA ASN A 94 -6.13 2.64 -7.96
C ASN A 94 -7.52 2.87 -7.34
N PHE A 95 -7.60 2.91 -6.00
CA PHE A 95 -8.86 3.08 -5.27
C PHE A 95 -9.65 4.31 -5.70
N TRP A 96 -8.96 5.38 -6.09
CA TRP A 96 -9.61 6.61 -6.55
C TRP A 96 -10.50 6.40 -7.78
N LYS A 97 -10.23 5.40 -8.63
CA LYS A 97 -11.05 5.10 -9.83
C LYS A 97 -12.42 4.54 -9.49
N TRP A 98 -12.60 3.99 -8.28
CA TRP A 98 -13.89 3.44 -7.85
C TRP A 98 -14.92 4.53 -7.53
N PHE A 99 -14.45 5.75 -7.31
CA PHE A 99 -15.29 6.93 -7.01
C PHE A 99 -15.51 7.82 -8.24
N LYS A 100 -15.13 7.36 -9.45
CA LYS A 100 -15.33 8.06 -10.72
C LYS A 100 -16.72 7.82 -11.29
#